data_AF-Q9GRF1-F1
#
_entry.id   AF-Q9GRF1-F1
#
_cell.length_a   1.000
_cell.length_b   1.000
_cell.length_c   1.000
_cell.angle_alpha   90.00
_cell.angle_beta   90.00
_cell.angle_gamma   90.00
#
_symmetry.space_group_name_H-M   'P 1'
#
loop_
_entity.id
_entity.type
_entity.pdbx_description
1 polymer ?
#
loop_
_entity_poly.entity_id
_entity_poly.type
_entity_poly.pdbx_seq_one_letter_code
_entity_poly.pdbx_strand_id
1 'polypeptide(L)' 'EAMTDRICIQSGGGQSAELSALDLISCCEDCGDGCQGGFPGVAWDYWVTQGIVTGGSKE' A
#
# COMPACT_ATOMS: atom_id res chain seq x y z
N GLU A 1 5.09 -1.11 3.33
CA GLU A 1 6.17 -2.05 3.65
C GLU A 1 5.87 -3.49 3.19
N ALA A 2 5.06 -4.30 3.91
CA ALA A 2 4.87 -5.71 3.56
C ALA A 2 4.38 -6.01 2.12
N MET A 3 3.56 -5.13 1.51
CA MET A 3 3.14 -5.25 0.11
C MET A 3 4.31 -4.99 -0.86
N THR A 4 5.12 -3.96 -0.59
CA THR A 4 6.36 -3.66 -1.32
C THR A 4 7.32 -4.86 -1.30
N ASP A 5 7.53 -5.45 -0.12
CA ASP A 5 8.43 -6.60 0.02
C ASP A 5 7.97 -7.78 -0.82
N ARG A 6 6.66 -8.05 -0.82
CA ARG A 6 6.07 -9.15 -1.61
C ARG A 6 6.24 -8.93 -3.11
N ILE A 7 6.12 -7.68 -3.60
CA ILE A 7 6.41 -7.34 -5.00
C ILE A 7 7.88 -7.66 -5.33
N CYS A 8 8.81 -7.27 -4.46
CA CYS A 8 10.23 -7.55 -4.62
C CYS A 8 10.53 -9.06 -4.64
N ILE A 9 10.01 -9.81 -3.66
CA ILE A 9 10.23 -11.26 -3.57
C ILE A 9 9.64 -11.98 -4.79
N GLN A 10 8.40 -11.68 -5.16
CA GLN A 10 7.73 -12.33 -6.29
C GLN A 10 8.38 -12.01 -7.64
N SER A 11 8.99 -10.83 -7.77
CA SER A 11 9.73 -10.44 -8.98
C SER A 11 11.18 -10.92 -9.01
N GLY A 12 11.64 -11.66 -7.98
CA GLY A 12 13.06 -12.06 -7.88
C GLY A 12 14.00 -10.86 -7.77
N GLY A 13 13.55 -9.76 -7.18
CA GLY A 13 14.29 -8.50 -7.10
C GLY A 13 14.19 -7.60 -8.33
N GLY A 14 13.42 -7.98 -9.36
CA GLY A 14 13.23 -7.16 -10.57
C GLY A 14 12.38 -5.91 -10.37
N GLN A 15 11.57 -5.86 -9.30
CA GLN A 15 10.73 -4.71 -8.94
C GLN A 15 10.96 -4.33 -7.47
N SER A 16 11.60 -3.19 -7.24
CA SER A 16 11.97 -2.70 -5.90
C SER A 16 11.37 -1.32 -5.56
N ALA A 17 10.19 -1.02 -6.11
CA ALA A 17 9.55 0.28 -5.91
C ALA A 17 8.74 0.31 -4.62
N GLU A 18 8.84 1.40 -3.84
CA GLU A 18 8.01 1.60 -2.64
C GLU A 18 6.60 2.06 -2.99
N LEU A 19 5.60 1.39 -2.41
CA LEU A 19 4.20 1.80 -2.47
C LEU A 19 3.92 2.97 -1.52
N SER A 20 3.12 3.93 -1.97
CA SER A 20 2.74 5.13 -1.23
C SER A 20 1.78 4.82 -0.09
N ALA A 21 2.25 5.00 1.15
CA ALA A 21 1.38 4.92 2.31
C ALA A 21 0.32 6.03 2.32
N LEU A 22 0.66 7.22 1.82
CA LEU A 22 -0.26 8.36 1.76
C LEU A 22 -1.42 8.10 0.78
N ASP A 23 -1.14 7.45 -0.36
CA ASP A 23 -2.18 7.06 -1.32
C ASP A 23 -3.17 6.09 -0.67
N LEU A 24 -2.67 5.04 -0.01
CA LEU A 24 -3.52 4.09 0.69
C LEU A 24 -4.40 4.76 1.76
N ILE A 25 -3.81 5.64 2.59
CA ILE A 25 -4.53 6.30 3.69
C ILE A 25 -5.53 7.35 3.18
N SER A 26 -5.25 8.02 2.06
CA SER A 26 -6.06 9.14 1.57
C SER A 26 -7.12 8.73 0.55
N CYS A 27 -6.90 7.64 -0.18
CA CYS A 27 -7.75 7.22 -1.29
C CYS A 27 -8.61 5.98 -0.97
N CYS A 28 -8.24 5.17 0.03
CA CYS A 28 -9.06 4.02 0.42
C CYS A 28 -10.13 4.43 1.44
N GLU A 29 -11.34 4.74 0.94
CA GLU A 29 -12.47 5.15 1.78
C GLU A 29 -12.98 4.03 2.71
N ASP A 30 -12.79 2.75 2.33
CA ASP A 30 -13.25 1.59 3.11
C ASP A 30 -12.19 1.08 4.11
N CYS A 31 -10.95 1.60 4.08
CA CYS A 31 -9.86 1.09 4.90
C CYS A 31 -9.91 1.55 6.36
N GLY A 32 -10.75 2.53 6.70
CA GLY A 32 -10.88 3.11 8.03
C GLY A 32 -10.93 4.63 8.01
N ASP A 33 -10.50 5.25 9.09
CA ASP A 33 -10.57 6.71 9.31
C ASP A 33 -9.22 7.40 9.05
N GLY A 34 -8.49 6.93 8.04
CA GLY A 34 -7.19 7.45 7.65
C GLY A 34 -6.18 7.49 8.82
N CYS A 35 -5.74 8.68 9.21
CA CYS A 35 -4.80 8.89 10.32
C CYS A 35 -5.38 8.52 11.71
N GLN A 36 -6.68 8.27 11.83
CA GLN A 36 -7.33 7.88 13.08
C GLN A 36 -7.45 6.37 13.25
N GLY A 37 -6.88 5.59 12.32
CA GLY A 37 -6.81 4.13 12.37
C GLY A 37 -7.56 3.48 11.21
N GLY A 38 -7.37 2.16 11.08
CA GLY A 38 -7.99 1.39 10.01
C GLY A 38 -7.75 -0.11 10.12
N PHE A 39 -8.16 -0.84 9.09
CA PHE A 39 -8.17 -2.29 9.07
C PHE A 39 -7.20 -2.83 8.01
N PRO A 40 -6.13 -3.53 8.42
CA PRO A 40 -5.15 -4.07 7.47
C PRO A 40 -5.76 -4.97 6.40
N GLY A 41 -6.76 -5.79 6.73
CA GLY A 41 -7.41 -6.70 5.77
C GLY A 41 -7.99 -5.97 4.57
N VAL A 42 -8.74 -4.88 4.81
CA VAL A 42 -9.34 -4.07 3.74
C VAL A 42 -8.26 -3.34 2.93
N ALA A 43 -7.15 -2.96 3.55
CA ALA A 43 -6.01 -2.39 2.82
C ALA A 43 -5.38 -3.38 1.81
N TRP A 44 -5.31 -4.67 2.15
CA TRP A 44 -4.89 -5.70 1.18
C TRP A 44 -5.90 -5.87 0.06
N ASP A 45 -7.20 -5.85 0.37
CA ASP A 45 -8.26 -5.95 -0.64
C ASP A 45 -8.24 -4.74 -1.59
N TYR A 46 -8.02 -3.53 -1.06
CA TYR A 46 -7.86 -2.31 -1.86
C TYR A 46 -6.64 -2.39 -2.78
N TRP A 47 -5.50 -2.85 -2.27
CA TRP A 47 -4.31 -3.05 -3.10
C TRP A 47 -4.55 -4.02 -4.26
N VAL A 48 -5.31 -5.09 -4.04
CA VAL A 48 -5.63 -6.07 -5.11
C VAL A 48 -6.64 -5.51 -6.12
N THR A 49 -7.62 -4.72 -5.65
CA THR A 49 -8.76 -4.29 -6.49
C THR A 49 -8.54 -2.97 -7.21
N GLN A 50 -7.93 -1.98 -6.54
CA GLN A 50 -7.68 -0.64 -7.07
C GLN A 50 -6.19 -0.38 -7.33
N GLY A 51 -5.31 -1.02 -6.55
CA GLY A 51 -3.88 -0.74 -6.58
C GLY A 51 -3.48 0.43 -5.68
N ILE A 52 -2.17 0.59 -5.50
CA ILE A 52 -1.56 1.70 -4.75
C ILE A 52 -0.42 2.23 -5.61
N VAL A 53 -0.33 3.55 -5.80
CA VAL A 53 0.75 4.14 -6.59
C VAL A 53 2.08 4.05 -5.84
N THR A 54 3.19 4.13 -6.57
CA THR A 54 4.51 4.24 -5.94
C THR A 54 4.65 5.59 -5.23
N GLY A 55 5.29 5.61 -4.08
CA GLY A 55 5.62 6.83 -3.34
C GLY A 55 6.51 6.50 -2.15
N GLY A 56 7.74 7.04 -2.17
CA GLY A 56 8.69 6.88 -1.08
C GLY A 56 8.47 7.91 0.04
N SER A 57 9.32 7.86 1.06
CA SER A 57 9.24 8.76 2.20
C SER A 57 9.43 10.24 1.81
N LYS A 58 8.33 11.00 1.95
CA LYS A 58 8.38 12.37 2.47
C LYS A 58 7.48 12.42 3.69
N GLU A 59 8.03 11.95 4.80
CA GLU A 59 7.69 12.52 6.11
C GLU A 59 8.20 13.96 6.17
#